data_AF-A0A8T0Y9U0-F1
#
_entry.id   AF-A0A8T0Y9U0-F1
#
_cell.length_a   1.000
_cell.length_b   1.000
_cell.length_c   1.000
_cell.angle_alpha   90.00
_cell.angle_beta   90.00
_cell.angle_gamma   90.00
#
_symmetry.space_group_name_H-M   'P 1'
#
loop_
_entity.id
_entity.type
_entity.pdbx_description
1 polymer ?
#
loop_
_entity_poly.entity_id
_entity_poly.type
_entity_poly.pdbx_seq_one_letter_code
_entity_poly.pdbx_strand_id
1 'polypeptide(L)'
;MTSRYKPELVKFMSYKDGIVYDKDRVFTTEELLQIIPDHLCRWMSQQAYGDAEPSEEMRPVHRRSTTLEFSKKAISSFMPRINATWDPVTERGNPTRSDAVNKLIKKVKKFEVRREGAETKARRSVKFEEFMNLLLLVRSQWEQNKTSFMVGSVLSLQWHIMARIDDMMKLQLGNFSPNTEYASTLLFQMRWSKNIQEERDAPEQIVVGSMDPKMCALLNLAVYIQSSTNVTSSEFLYGNPKDGDRAVRRFLAGMVKDTAFKKIKSGKLGTHSLRKGAATYATRSGISKGFVNRCGRWRTRKGVVDVYIDNTQPYPDSLTAASLTGPAGPCLYTTKTGISCVTPQWLVDQVVPTVKQLMGDSIATTLALPLLWAALEPPDNYQYPLLFSKLKQKILCAYTNAGGSPDLNPVVRREFFVTGDGSQLSLVVIDSSESAVEGSNTSTANTESVCARNSGARREFAALHSQIAAGRRLMAEVMNEVQRARRDSQRDMQKTQAILRRLAMKPGLNREAITSDDHPENSPNASAPQRGRVARLSKRPKDLFELWHEYQFGCGGLKPA
;
A
#
# COMPACT_ATOMS: atom_id res chain seq x y z
N MET A 1 -9.79 28.54 -7.97
CA MET A 1 -8.71 27.66 -8.52
C MET A 1 -7.38 28.39 -8.78
N THR A 2 -7.39 29.70 -9.03
CA THR A 2 -6.24 30.54 -9.39
C THR A 2 -5.21 30.78 -8.27
N SER A 3 -5.61 30.82 -6.99
CA SER A 3 -4.71 31.06 -5.85
C SER A 3 -3.52 30.09 -5.78
N ARG A 4 -3.70 28.80 -6.13
CA ARG A 4 -2.62 27.80 -6.12
C ARG A 4 -1.61 27.99 -7.26
N TYR A 5 -2.02 28.59 -8.37
CA TYR A 5 -1.20 28.74 -9.57
C TYR A 5 -0.49 30.11 -9.65
N LYS A 6 -1.05 31.13 -8.99
CA LYS A 6 -0.51 32.49 -8.97
C LYS A 6 0.97 32.56 -8.55
N PRO A 7 1.44 31.86 -7.50
CA PRO A 7 2.85 31.92 -7.11
C PRO A 7 3.81 31.45 -8.21
N GLU A 8 3.35 30.57 -9.09
CA GLU A 8 4.17 30.05 -10.18
C GLU A 8 4.19 31.00 -11.38
N LEU A 9 3.07 31.68 -11.66
CA LEU A 9 3.02 32.76 -12.64
C LEU A 9 3.94 33.91 -12.22
N VAL A 10 3.84 34.36 -10.96
CA VAL A 10 4.68 35.45 -10.42
C VAL A 10 6.16 35.12 -10.59
N LYS A 11 6.62 33.91 -10.23
CA LYS A 11 8.02 33.51 -10.44
C LYS A 11 8.45 33.54 -11.91
N PHE A 12 7.57 33.15 -12.82
CA PHE A 12 7.86 33.16 -14.25
C PHE A 12 7.97 34.60 -14.77
N MET A 13 6.98 35.45 -14.46
CA MET A 13 6.99 36.85 -14.86
C MET A 13 8.18 37.60 -14.28
N SER A 14 8.52 37.34 -13.00
CA SER A 14 9.71 37.93 -12.39
C SER A 14 11.01 37.54 -13.11
N TYR A 15 11.09 36.32 -13.62
CA TYR A 15 12.23 35.89 -14.43
C TYR A 15 12.22 36.55 -15.82
N LYS A 16 11.07 36.60 -16.49
CA LYS A 16 10.92 37.19 -17.83
C LYS A 16 11.30 38.68 -17.82
N ASP A 17 10.82 39.42 -16.83
CA ASP A 17 10.95 40.88 -16.77
C ASP A 17 12.18 41.34 -15.97
N GLY A 18 12.89 40.40 -15.32
CA GLY A 18 14.07 40.71 -14.49
C GLY A 18 13.76 41.47 -13.20
N ILE A 19 12.49 41.49 -12.77
CA ILE A 19 12.01 42.28 -11.62
C ILE A 19 11.34 41.33 -10.61
N VAL A 20 11.52 41.57 -9.31
CA VAL A 20 10.81 40.80 -8.28
C VAL A 20 9.41 41.38 -8.08
N TYR A 21 8.39 40.71 -8.63
CA TYR A 21 6.99 41.06 -8.36
C TYR A 21 6.51 40.59 -6.99
N ASP A 22 5.59 41.37 -6.40
CA ASP A 22 4.86 40.97 -5.20
C ASP A 22 3.97 39.74 -5.47
N LYS A 23 3.74 38.91 -4.45
CA LYS A 23 2.94 37.68 -4.55
C LYS A 23 1.48 37.96 -4.94
N ASP A 24 0.98 39.13 -4.59
CA ASP A 24 -0.37 39.56 -4.86
C ASP A 24 -0.51 40.38 -6.15
N ARG A 25 0.58 40.59 -6.90
CA ARG A 25 0.56 41.23 -8.23
C ARG A 25 -0.47 40.56 -9.15
N VAL A 26 -1.30 41.40 -9.77
CA VAL A 26 -2.22 41.02 -10.84
C VAL A 26 -1.61 41.51 -12.14
N PHE A 27 -1.45 40.61 -13.10
CA PHE A 27 -0.92 40.92 -14.43
C PHE A 27 -2.06 41.27 -15.38
N THR A 28 -1.88 42.29 -16.20
CA THR A 28 -2.88 42.72 -17.19
C THR A 28 -2.91 41.76 -18.38
N THR A 29 -3.98 41.83 -19.18
CA THR A 29 -4.11 41.02 -20.39
C THR A 29 -2.97 41.32 -21.37
N GLU A 30 -2.57 42.58 -21.48
CA GLU A 30 -1.51 43.06 -22.36
C GLU A 30 -0.16 42.48 -21.93
N GLU A 31 0.17 42.51 -20.64
CA GLU A 31 1.39 41.89 -20.09
C GLU A 31 1.43 40.38 -20.39
N LEU A 32 0.28 39.69 -20.28
CA LEU A 32 0.19 38.25 -20.53
C LEU A 32 0.25 37.91 -22.03
N LEU A 33 -0.22 38.79 -22.92
CA LEU A 33 -0.13 38.61 -24.37
C LEU A 33 1.30 38.78 -24.91
N GLN A 34 2.20 39.42 -24.16
CA GLN A 34 3.63 39.52 -24.50
C GLN A 34 4.42 38.24 -24.22
N ILE A 35 3.80 37.20 -23.64
CA ILE A 35 4.48 35.95 -23.35
C ILE A 35 4.58 35.12 -24.63
N ILE A 36 5.81 34.85 -25.07
CA ILE A 36 6.11 33.94 -26.19
C ILE A 36 6.69 32.60 -25.69
N PRO A 37 6.69 31.55 -26.51
CA PRO A 37 7.27 30.25 -26.16
C PRO A 37 8.72 30.29 -25.71
N ASP A 38 9.54 31.17 -26.30
CA ASP A 38 10.96 31.30 -25.98
C ASP A 38 11.19 31.66 -24.50
N HIS A 39 10.44 32.64 -23.98
CA HIS A 39 10.49 33.01 -22.56
C HIS A 39 10.24 31.80 -21.64
N LEU A 40 9.27 30.95 -21.99
CA LEU A 40 8.95 29.74 -21.24
C LEU A 40 10.05 28.69 -21.37
N CYS A 41 10.62 28.51 -22.56
CA CYS A 41 11.71 27.57 -22.81
C CYS A 41 12.96 27.95 -22.03
N ARG A 42 13.38 29.22 -22.08
CA ARG A 42 14.52 29.74 -21.32
C ARG A 42 14.30 29.59 -19.83
N TRP A 43 13.13 29.99 -19.32
CA TRP A 43 12.82 29.82 -17.90
C TRP A 43 12.82 28.36 -17.47
N MET A 44 12.13 27.48 -18.19
CA MET A 44 12.09 26.05 -17.84
C MET A 44 13.45 25.39 -17.96
N SER A 45 14.30 25.84 -18.89
CA SER A 45 15.69 25.38 -19.02
C SER A 45 16.51 25.83 -17.82
N GLN A 46 16.42 27.10 -17.43
CA GLN A 46 17.07 27.63 -16.22
C GLN A 46 16.69 26.80 -14.99
N GLN A 47 15.42 26.43 -14.87
CA GLN A 47 14.96 25.63 -13.73
C GLN A 47 15.44 24.17 -13.77
N ALA A 48 15.62 23.59 -14.96
CA ALA A 48 15.94 22.16 -15.13
C ALA A 48 17.45 21.88 -15.23
N TYR A 49 18.17 22.69 -16.00
CA TYR A 49 19.59 22.58 -16.31
C TYR A 49 20.45 23.56 -15.50
N GLY A 50 19.85 24.58 -14.86
CA GLY A 50 20.61 25.65 -14.20
C GLY A 50 21.07 26.75 -15.17
N ASP A 51 20.72 26.63 -16.45
CA ASP A 51 21.08 27.54 -17.52
C ASP A 51 19.89 27.74 -18.48
N ALA A 52 19.66 28.98 -18.92
CA ALA A 52 18.58 29.35 -19.82
C ALA A 52 18.78 28.83 -21.25
N GLU A 53 20.03 28.63 -21.66
CA GLU A 53 20.46 28.18 -22.99
C GLU A 53 21.42 26.98 -22.83
N PRO A 54 20.90 25.83 -22.36
CA PRO A 54 21.73 24.70 -22.00
C PRO A 54 22.42 24.11 -23.23
N SER A 55 23.72 23.81 -23.10
CA SER A 55 24.47 23.09 -24.13
C SER A 55 24.00 21.62 -24.24
N GLU A 56 24.35 20.95 -25.34
CA GLU A 56 24.00 19.52 -25.54
C GLU A 56 24.67 18.58 -24.51
N GLU A 57 25.75 19.02 -23.87
CA GLU A 57 26.44 18.26 -22.82
C GLU A 57 25.79 18.40 -21.45
N MET A 58 25.05 19.50 -21.21
CA MET A 58 24.37 19.72 -19.94
C MET A 58 23.26 18.68 -19.70
N ARG A 59 22.97 18.44 -18.42
CA ARG A 59 21.98 17.46 -17.97
C ARG A 59 20.96 18.11 -17.04
N PRO A 60 19.65 17.79 -17.19
CA PRO A 60 18.60 18.46 -16.42
C PRO A 60 18.46 17.84 -15.02
N VAL A 61 19.45 18.10 -14.16
CA VAL A 61 19.57 17.49 -12.83
C VAL A 61 18.84 18.26 -11.72
N HIS A 62 18.44 19.50 -11.97
CA HIS A 62 17.91 20.39 -10.91
C HIS A 62 16.40 20.26 -10.72
N ARG A 63 15.62 20.06 -11.80
CA ARG A 63 14.16 19.98 -11.73
C ARG A 63 13.59 18.92 -12.65
N ARG A 64 12.58 18.21 -12.14
CA ARG A 64 11.87 17.17 -12.87
C ARG A 64 10.80 17.71 -13.83
N SER A 65 10.56 16.96 -14.91
CA SER A 65 9.52 17.15 -15.92
C SER A 65 8.14 17.27 -15.28
N THR A 66 7.83 16.51 -14.23
CA THR A 66 6.52 16.62 -13.54
C THR A 66 6.31 17.98 -12.88
N THR A 67 7.39 18.62 -12.42
CA THR A 67 7.32 19.98 -11.86
C THR A 67 7.18 20.98 -13.00
N LEU A 68 7.90 20.80 -14.11
CA LEU A 68 7.75 21.65 -15.30
C LEU A 68 6.34 21.55 -15.91
N GLU A 69 5.75 20.35 -15.96
CA GLU A 69 4.36 20.14 -16.39
C GLU A 69 3.37 20.87 -15.46
N PHE A 70 3.64 20.90 -14.15
CA PHE A 70 2.86 21.70 -13.21
C PHE A 70 3.02 23.20 -13.49
N SER A 71 4.24 23.70 -13.65
CA SER A 71 4.51 25.12 -13.95
C SER A 71 3.84 25.54 -15.26
N LYS A 72 3.97 24.73 -16.31
CA LYS A 72 3.29 24.87 -17.59
C LYS A 72 1.77 24.99 -17.40
N LYS A 73 1.16 24.07 -16.64
CA LYS A 73 -0.29 24.10 -16.35
C LYS A 73 -0.70 25.34 -15.57
N ALA A 74 0.11 25.73 -14.58
CA ALA A 74 -0.16 26.89 -13.74
C ALA A 74 -0.17 28.17 -14.59
N ILE A 75 0.86 28.39 -15.39
CA ILE A 75 0.95 29.56 -16.29
C ILE A 75 -0.18 29.51 -17.32
N SER A 76 -0.43 28.35 -17.94
CA SER A 76 -1.50 28.19 -18.92
C SER A 76 -2.87 28.63 -18.40
N SER A 77 -3.14 28.48 -17.10
CA SER A 77 -4.43 28.84 -16.51
C SER A 77 -4.72 30.35 -16.49
N PHE A 78 -3.69 31.18 -16.68
CA PHE A 78 -3.80 32.64 -16.75
C PHE A 78 -3.72 33.18 -18.18
N MET A 79 -3.35 32.38 -19.16
CA MET A 79 -3.20 32.86 -20.54
C MET A 79 -4.55 33.30 -21.12
N PRO A 80 -4.68 34.50 -21.70
CA PRO A 80 -5.94 35.00 -22.24
C PRO A 80 -6.56 34.05 -23.28
N ARG A 81 -5.72 33.39 -24.08
CA ARG A 81 -6.13 32.44 -25.12
C ARG A 81 -5.97 30.98 -24.68
N ILE A 82 -6.43 30.63 -23.47
CA ILE A 82 -6.17 29.34 -22.80
C ILE A 82 -6.36 28.10 -23.70
N ASN A 83 -7.41 28.09 -24.52
CA ASN A 83 -7.79 26.95 -25.36
C ASN A 83 -7.18 26.98 -26.77
N ALA A 84 -6.53 28.07 -27.18
CA ALA A 84 -5.90 28.18 -28.50
C ALA A 84 -4.53 27.49 -28.48
N THR A 85 -4.25 26.67 -29.49
CA THR A 85 -2.89 26.18 -29.75
C THR A 85 -2.01 27.37 -30.19
N TRP A 86 -0.72 27.32 -29.86
CA TRP A 86 0.22 28.34 -30.35
C TRP A 86 0.49 28.15 -31.84
N ASP A 87 0.29 29.20 -32.61
CA ASP A 87 0.67 29.28 -34.01
C ASP A 87 2.03 30.00 -34.13
N PRO A 88 3.08 29.32 -34.62
CA PRO A 88 4.40 29.92 -34.78
C PRO A 88 4.48 30.95 -35.92
N VAL A 89 3.55 30.94 -36.88
CA VAL A 89 3.57 31.88 -38.02
C VAL A 89 2.97 33.21 -37.62
N THR A 90 1.81 33.18 -36.95
CA THR A 90 1.12 34.41 -36.53
C THR A 90 1.53 34.88 -35.14
N GLU A 91 2.38 34.12 -34.43
CA GLU A 91 2.79 34.35 -33.04
C GLU A 91 1.61 34.55 -32.08
N ARG A 92 0.55 33.76 -32.29
CA ARG A 92 -0.72 33.89 -31.58
C ARG A 92 -1.13 32.58 -30.94
N GLY A 93 -1.82 32.69 -29.81
CA GLY A 93 -2.40 31.54 -29.10
C GLY A 93 -1.85 31.40 -27.69
N ASN A 94 -1.89 30.20 -27.11
CA ASN A 94 -1.34 29.94 -25.80
C ASN A 94 0.13 29.46 -25.90
N PRO A 95 1.12 30.26 -25.49
CA PRO A 95 2.54 29.93 -25.66
C PRO A 95 2.95 28.65 -24.90
N THR A 96 2.25 28.32 -23.82
CA THR A 96 2.46 27.07 -23.08
C THR A 96 2.06 25.83 -23.89
N ARG A 97 1.23 25.97 -24.92
CA ARG A 97 0.79 24.88 -25.79
C ARG A 97 1.65 24.71 -27.05
N SER A 98 2.72 25.49 -27.18
CA SER A 98 3.68 25.37 -28.28
C SER A 98 4.45 24.05 -28.29
N ASP A 99 4.88 23.64 -29.49
CA ASP A 99 5.70 22.45 -29.66
C ASP A 99 7.07 22.56 -28.99
N ALA A 100 7.67 23.75 -28.97
CA ALA A 100 8.97 23.99 -28.33
C ALA A 100 8.92 23.63 -26.83
N VAL A 101 7.95 24.18 -26.09
CA VAL A 101 7.77 23.89 -24.65
C VAL A 101 7.50 22.39 -24.43
N ASN A 102 6.68 21.77 -25.28
CA ASN A 102 6.40 20.33 -25.21
C ASN A 102 7.65 19.47 -25.46
N LYS A 103 8.47 19.83 -26.46
CA LYS A 103 9.71 19.13 -26.80
C LYS A 103 10.73 19.24 -25.67
N LEU A 104 10.87 20.41 -25.05
CA LEU A 104 11.75 20.60 -23.89
C LEU A 104 11.37 19.67 -22.73
N ILE A 105 10.10 19.65 -22.33
CA ILE A 105 9.61 18.76 -21.25
C ILE A 105 9.82 17.29 -21.61
N LYS A 106 9.60 16.90 -22.88
CA LYS A 106 9.90 15.55 -23.38
C LYS A 106 11.40 15.22 -23.30
N LYS A 107 12.30 16.15 -23.64
CA LYS A 107 13.77 15.99 -23.53
C LYS A 107 14.16 15.74 -22.06
N VAL A 108 13.67 16.57 -21.12
CA VAL A 108 13.91 16.38 -19.68
C VAL A 108 13.41 15.02 -19.20
N LYS A 109 12.19 14.63 -19.60
CA LYS A 109 11.62 13.32 -19.26
C LYS A 109 12.47 12.15 -19.78
N LYS A 110 13.09 12.30 -20.95
CA LYS A 110 14.00 11.29 -21.54
C LYS A 110 15.28 11.13 -20.72
N PHE A 111 15.89 12.24 -20.26
CA PHE A 111 17.03 12.19 -19.35
C PHE A 111 16.68 11.55 -18.00
N GLU A 112 15.50 11.87 -17.45
CA GLU A 112 15.05 11.26 -16.19
C GLU A 112 14.92 9.73 -16.25
N VAL A 113 14.37 9.19 -17.34
CA VAL A 113 14.22 7.73 -17.48
C VAL A 113 15.56 7.03 -17.72
N ARG A 114 16.53 7.75 -18.30
CA ARG A 114 17.93 7.31 -18.46
C ARG A 114 18.76 7.44 -17.18
N ARG A 115 18.19 7.99 -16.10
CA ARG A 115 18.88 8.30 -14.83
C ARG A 115 20.00 9.34 -14.96
N GLU A 116 19.92 10.17 -15.99
CA GLU A 116 20.81 11.30 -16.24
C GLU A 116 20.16 12.65 -15.87
N GLY A 117 18.86 12.65 -15.54
CA GLY A 117 18.14 13.83 -15.05
C GLY A 117 17.92 13.81 -13.55
N ALA A 118 17.18 14.80 -13.04
CA ALA A 118 16.91 14.97 -11.61
C ALA A 118 16.40 13.70 -10.93
N GLU A 119 16.84 13.43 -9.69
CA GLU A 119 16.47 12.20 -8.98
C GLU A 119 14.95 12.05 -8.74
N THR A 120 14.47 10.80 -8.74
CA THR A 120 13.06 10.53 -8.50
C THR A 120 12.68 10.70 -7.03
N LYS A 121 11.63 11.49 -6.79
CA LYS A 121 10.94 11.56 -5.49
C LYS A 121 9.69 10.67 -5.44
N ALA A 122 9.52 9.78 -6.43
CA ALA A 122 8.37 8.90 -6.51
C ALA A 122 8.30 7.94 -5.31
N ARG A 123 7.10 7.77 -4.78
CA ARG A 123 6.82 6.82 -3.70
C ARG A 123 6.38 5.49 -4.29
N ARG A 124 7.06 4.41 -3.90
CA ARG A 124 6.77 3.04 -4.33
C ARG A 124 5.50 2.48 -3.67
N SER A 125 5.01 1.33 -4.12
CA SER A 125 4.02 0.55 -3.36
C SER A 125 4.63 0.04 -2.05
N VAL A 126 3.83 0.06 -0.98
CA VAL A 126 4.17 -0.66 0.26
C VAL A 126 4.10 -2.17 0.01
N LYS A 127 4.96 -2.95 0.66
CA LYS A 127 4.85 -4.41 0.66
C LYS A 127 3.81 -4.85 1.69
N PHE A 128 3.21 -6.02 1.50
CA PHE A 128 2.20 -6.53 2.43
C PHE A 128 2.76 -6.68 3.85
N GLU A 129 3.93 -7.29 4.00
CA GLU A 129 4.61 -7.43 5.29
C GLU A 129 4.95 -6.08 5.94
N GLU A 130 5.35 -5.07 5.15
CA GLU A 130 5.56 -3.70 5.65
C GLU A 130 4.24 -3.08 6.15
N PHE A 131 3.13 -3.37 5.47
CA PHE A 131 1.80 -2.90 5.88
C PHE A 131 1.35 -3.58 7.19
N MET A 132 1.56 -4.89 7.32
CA MET A 132 1.24 -5.62 8.56
C MET A 132 2.09 -5.14 9.74
N ASN A 133 3.40 -4.90 9.52
CA ASN A 133 4.25 -4.30 10.53
C ASN A 133 3.83 -2.87 10.87
N LEU A 134 3.39 -2.06 9.90
CA LEU A 134 2.84 -0.73 10.16
C LEU A 134 1.58 -0.80 11.04
N LEU A 135 0.66 -1.73 10.80
CA LEU A 135 -0.55 -1.90 11.62
C LEU A 135 -0.19 -2.30 13.06
N LEU A 136 0.84 -3.13 13.26
CA LEU A 136 1.38 -3.45 14.59
C LEU A 136 1.89 -2.21 15.32
N LEU A 137 2.70 -1.38 14.64
CA LEU A 137 3.25 -0.16 15.24
C LEU A 137 2.18 0.87 15.56
N VAL A 138 1.13 0.96 14.73
CA VAL A 138 -0.02 1.82 15.04
C VAL A 138 -0.69 1.35 16.33
N ARG A 139 -0.89 0.03 16.50
CA ARG A 139 -1.52 -0.54 17.70
C ARG A 139 -0.70 -0.34 18.96
N SER A 140 0.63 -0.42 18.90
CA SER A 140 1.48 -0.17 20.07
C SER A 140 1.39 1.27 20.60
N GLN A 141 0.82 2.20 19.84
CA GLN A 141 0.61 3.60 20.25
C GLN A 141 -0.77 3.88 20.85
N TRP A 142 -1.65 2.88 20.99
CA TRP A 142 -3.03 3.08 21.49
C TRP A 142 -3.10 3.76 22.86
N GLU A 143 -2.21 3.38 23.79
CA GLU A 143 -2.19 3.96 25.14
C GLU A 143 -1.65 5.40 25.18
N GLN A 144 -0.80 5.76 24.20
CA GLN A 144 -0.06 7.03 24.21
C GLN A 144 -0.67 8.10 23.30
N ASN A 145 -1.37 7.68 22.24
CA ASN A 145 -1.82 8.59 21.20
C ASN A 145 -3.19 8.18 20.66
N LYS A 146 -4.26 8.88 21.08
CA LYS A 146 -5.63 8.60 20.63
C LYS A 146 -5.82 8.65 19.10
N THR A 147 -4.94 9.34 18.36
CA THR A 147 -4.93 9.38 16.89
C THR A 147 -4.65 8.01 16.27
N SER A 148 -3.98 7.11 17.00
CA SER A 148 -3.64 5.78 16.50
C SER A 148 -4.86 4.88 16.28
N PHE A 149 -5.96 5.04 17.04
CA PHE A 149 -7.23 4.36 16.76
C PHE A 149 -7.78 4.77 15.39
N MET A 150 -7.83 6.08 15.14
CA MET A 150 -8.26 6.65 13.86
C MET A 150 -7.38 6.15 12.72
N VAL A 151 -6.05 6.22 12.87
CA VAL A 151 -5.12 5.75 11.84
C VAL A 151 -5.27 4.26 11.60
N GLY A 152 -5.42 3.43 12.64
CA GLY A 152 -5.63 1.98 12.49
C GLY A 152 -6.89 1.65 11.67
N SER A 153 -8.00 2.32 11.97
CA SER A 153 -9.24 2.22 11.19
C SER A 153 -9.06 2.72 9.74
N VAL A 154 -8.47 3.90 9.56
CA VAL A 154 -8.23 4.47 8.22
C VAL A 154 -7.38 3.52 7.37
N LEU A 155 -6.30 2.97 7.92
CA LEU A 155 -5.37 2.13 7.16
C LEU A 155 -5.98 0.78 6.76
N SER A 156 -6.67 0.11 7.68
CA SER A 156 -7.33 -1.17 7.41
C SER A 156 -8.47 -1.01 6.42
N LEU A 157 -9.34 -0.03 6.61
CA LEU A 157 -10.44 0.24 5.68
C LEU A 157 -9.91 0.73 4.32
N GLN A 158 -8.95 1.65 4.29
CA GLN A 158 -8.34 2.13 3.03
C GLN A 158 -7.74 0.98 2.22
N TRP A 159 -7.08 0.04 2.90
CA TRP A 159 -6.55 -1.16 2.24
C TRP A 159 -7.68 -1.98 1.63
N HIS A 160 -8.75 -2.21 2.39
CA HIS A 160 -9.90 -3.01 2.00
C HIS A 160 -10.67 -2.46 0.79
N ILE A 161 -10.93 -1.15 0.75
CA ILE A 161 -11.66 -0.50 -0.36
C ILE A 161 -10.75 0.19 -1.38
N MET A 162 -9.43 0.04 -1.24
CA MET A 162 -8.41 0.61 -2.13
C MET A 162 -8.54 2.13 -2.37
N ALA A 163 -9.08 2.86 -1.40
CA ALA A 163 -9.36 4.29 -1.51
C ALA A 163 -8.09 5.16 -1.35
N ARG A 164 -8.16 6.43 -1.75
CA ARG A 164 -7.10 7.38 -1.40
C ARG A 164 -7.37 7.98 -0.03
N ILE A 165 -6.32 8.39 0.69
CA ILE A 165 -6.48 9.02 2.00
C ILE A 165 -7.31 10.31 1.92
N ASP A 166 -7.22 11.10 0.86
CA ASP A 166 -8.07 12.29 0.70
C ASP A 166 -9.56 11.91 0.56
N ASP A 167 -9.85 10.81 -0.15
CA ASP A 167 -11.20 10.27 -0.25
C ASP A 167 -11.68 9.73 1.12
N MET A 168 -10.82 8.99 1.86
CA MET A 168 -11.12 8.47 3.20
C MET A 168 -11.55 9.55 4.20
N MET A 169 -10.93 10.72 4.15
CA MET A 169 -11.24 11.82 5.08
C MET A 169 -12.58 12.50 4.77
N LYS A 170 -13.15 12.25 3.59
CA LYS A 170 -14.49 12.71 3.22
C LYS A 170 -15.57 11.65 3.40
N LEU A 171 -15.20 10.50 3.98
CA LEU A 171 -16.16 9.45 4.24
C LEU A 171 -17.13 9.86 5.34
N GLN A 172 -18.41 9.71 5.06
CA GLN A 172 -19.51 9.97 5.98
C GLN A 172 -20.06 8.67 6.55
N LEU A 173 -20.68 8.75 7.73
CA LEU A 173 -21.33 7.60 8.36
C LEU A 173 -22.43 7.01 7.46
N GLY A 174 -23.18 7.85 6.77
CA GLY A 174 -24.20 7.45 5.78
C GLY A 174 -23.66 6.83 4.48
N ASN A 175 -22.35 6.63 4.35
CA ASN A 175 -21.78 5.85 3.24
C ASN A 175 -21.81 4.34 3.48
N PHE A 176 -22.23 3.92 4.69
CA PHE A 176 -22.39 2.53 5.04
C PHE A 176 -23.87 2.17 5.14
N SER A 177 -24.20 0.98 4.69
CA SER A 177 -25.53 0.38 4.75
C SER A 177 -25.42 -1.05 5.32
N PRO A 178 -26.47 -1.54 6.00
CA PRO A 178 -26.52 -2.94 6.40
C PRO A 178 -26.60 -3.83 5.16
N ASN A 179 -25.93 -4.98 5.17
CA ASN A 179 -26.09 -5.99 4.13
C ASN A 179 -27.20 -6.98 4.54
N THR A 180 -28.36 -6.89 3.90
CA THR A 180 -29.50 -7.78 4.20
C THR A 180 -29.31 -9.20 3.69
N GLU A 181 -28.51 -9.40 2.63
CA GLU A 181 -28.21 -10.73 2.07
C GLU A 181 -27.15 -11.45 2.92
N TYR A 182 -26.15 -10.72 3.40
CA TYR A 182 -25.06 -11.25 4.22
C TYR A 182 -24.88 -10.43 5.51
N ALA A 183 -25.73 -10.69 6.51
CA ALA A 183 -25.85 -9.91 7.75
C ALA A 183 -24.55 -9.73 8.57
N SER A 184 -23.55 -10.59 8.40
CA SER A 184 -22.23 -10.45 9.05
C SER A 184 -21.26 -9.53 8.29
N THR A 185 -21.74 -8.81 7.27
CA THR A 185 -20.97 -7.90 6.42
C THR A 185 -21.64 -6.53 6.34
N LEU A 186 -20.90 -5.52 5.88
CA LEU A 186 -21.47 -4.19 5.61
C LEU A 186 -21.42 -3.90 4.12
N LEU A 187 -22.32 -3.04 3.67
CA LEU A 187 -22.25 -2.43 2.35
C LEU A 187 -21.68 -1.02 2.49
N PHE A 188 -21.02 -0.57 1.43
CA PHE A 188 -20.24 0.64 1.38
C PHE A 188 -20.35 1.29 0.01
N GLN A 189 -20.63 2.58 -0.04
CA GLN A 189 -20.57 3.33 -1.30
C GLN A 189 -19.84 4.65 -1.13
N MET A 190 -18.75 4.82 -1.90
CA MET A 190 -18.00 6.07 -1.91
C MET A 190 -18.82 7.17 -2.58
N ARG A 191 -19.22 8.21 -1.84
CA ARG A 191 -19.98 9.34 -2.39
C ARG A 191 -19.12 10.53 -2.80
N TRP A 192 -17.87 10.59 -2.35
CA TRP A 192 -16.98 11.69 -2.65
C TRP A 192 -15.62 11.21 -3.17
N SER A 193 -15.28 11.65 -4.38
CA SER A 193 -13.92 11.60 -4.89
C SER A 193 -13.76 12.57 -6.05
N LYS A 194 -12.53 13.01 -6.31
CA LYS A 194 -12.18 13.76 -7.55
C LYS A 194 -12.58 13.05 -8.84
N ASN A 195 -12.79 11.73 -8.76
CA ASN A 195 -13.11 10.90 -9.90
C ASN A 195 -14.61 10.63 -10.07
N ILE A 196 -15.44 10.95 -9.07
CA ILE A 196 -16.89 10.68 -9.08
C ILE A 196 -17.58 11.98 -9.54
N GLN A 197 -18.37 11.91 -10.59
CA GLN A 197 -19.18 13.01 -11.10
C GLN A 197 -20.68 12.74 -10.96
N GLU A 198 -21.06 11.47 -10.96
CA GLU A 198 -22.43 11.00 -10.74
C GLU A 198 -22.45 9.77 -9.83
N GLU A 199 -23.61 9.44 -9.27
CA GLU A 199 -23.76 8.31 -8.34
C GLU A 199 -23.32 6.97 -8.94
N ARG A 200 -23.58 6.75 -10.23
CA ARG A 200 -23.17 5.52 -10.94
C ARG A 200 -21.67 5.40 -11.13
N ASP A 201 -20.90 6.47 -10.95
CA ASP A 201 -19.44 6.42 -10.97
C ASP A 201 -18.86 5.74 -9.72
N ALA A 202 -19.66 5.33 -8.73
CA ALA A 202 -19.18 4.55 -7.59
C ALA A 202 -20.16 3.42 -7.27
N PRO A 203 -19.83 2.15 -7.59
CA PRO A 203 -20.67 1.03 -7.22
C PRO A 203 -20.68 0.83 -5.71
N GLU A 204 -21.74 0.20 -5.21
CA GLU A 204 -21.75 -0.32 -3.86
C GLU A 204 -20.74 -1.49 -3.74
N GLN A 205 -20.11 -1.60 -2.58
CA GLN A 205 -19.03 -2.54 -2.28
C GLN A 205 -19.29 -3.22 -0.94
N ILE A 206 -18.85 -4.46 -0.81
CA ILE A 206 -18.93 -5.21 0.45
C ILE A 206 -17.71 -4.93 1.32
N VAL A 207 -17.93 -4.84 2.63
CA VAL A 207 -16.89 -4.80 3.66
C VAL A 207 -17.01 -6.06 4.51
N VAL A 208 -15.94 -6.86 4.52
CA VAL A 208 -15.91 -8.17 5.20
C VAL A 208 -14.85 -8.24 6.30
N GLY A 209 -15.02 -9.18 7.23
CA GLY A 209 -14.07 -9.46 8.29
C GLY A 209 -12.81 -10.17 7.77
N SER A 210 -11.71 -10.06 8.51
CA SER A 210 -10.45 -10.80 8.25
C SER A 210 -10.14 -11.72 9.42
N MET A 211 -9.62 -12.91 9.10
CA MET A 211 -9.04 -13.81 10.09
C MET A 211 -7.76 -13.25 10.75
N ASP A 212 -7.13 -12.22 10.18
CA ASP A 212 -6.09 -11.44 10.85
C ASP A 212 -6.68 -10.15 11.48
N PRO A 213 -6.78 -10.08 12.82
CA PRO A 213 -7.40 -8.94 13.50
C PRO A 213 -6.75 -7.58 13.21
N LYS A 214 -5.47 -7.56 12.84
CA LYS A 214 -4.74 -6.30 12.60
C LYS A 214 -5.30 -5.56 11.41
N MET A 215 -5.67 -6.29 10.37
CA MET A 215 -6.17 -5.73 9.11
C MET A 215 -7.69 -5.86 8.95
N CYS A 216 -8.38 -6.55 9.85
CA CYS A 216 -9.84 -6.66 9.85
C CYS A 216 -10.50 -5.27 9.87
N ALA A 217 -11.12 -4.88 8.75
CA ALA A 217 -11.71 -3.55 8.58
C ALA A 217 -12.88 -3.34 9.55
N LEU A 218 -13.75 -4.34 9.71
CA LEU A 218 -14.89 -4.29 10.64
C LEU A 218 -14.44 -4.09 12.10
N LEU A 219 -13.47 -4.88 12.57
CA LEU A 219 -12.94 -4.77 13.93
C LEU A 219 -12.31 -3.39 14.17
N ASN A 220 -11.40 -2.96 13.30
CA ASN A 220 -10.71 -1.68 13.50
C ASN A 220 -11.66 -0.48 13.38
N LEU A 221 -12.72 -0.58 12.57
CA LEU A 221 -13.80 0.41 12.50
C LEU A 221 -14.58 0.49 13.83
N ALA A 222 -15.02 -0.66 14.36
CA ALA A 222 -15.73 -0.73 15.64
C ALA A 222 -14.88 -0.19 16.79
N VAL A 223 -13.60 -0.59 16.86
CA VAL A 223 -12.63 -0.07 17.85
C VAL A 223 -12.55 1.44 17.76
N TYR A 224 -12.35 2.01 16.58
CA TYR A 224 -12.21 3.45 16.43
C TYR A 224 -13.45 4.22 16.89
N ILE A 225 -14.64 3.81 16.43
CA ILE A 225 -15.90 4.51 16.77
C ILE A 225 -16.16 4.45 18.28
N GLN A 226 -15.90 3.31 18.93
CA GLN A 226 -16.08 3.17 20.39
C GLN A 226 -15.00 3.85 21.22
N SER A 227 -13.80 4.07 20.66
CA SER A 227 -12.68 4.68 21.39
C SER A 227 -12.61 6.20 21.26
N SER A 228 -13.24 6.76 20.22
CA SER A 228 -13.01 8.15 19.82
C SER A 228 -14.23 9.03 20.12
N THR A 229 -14.01 10.05 20.96
CA THR A 229 -14.98 11.10 21.25
C THR A 229 -15.21 12.06 20.06
N ASN A 230 -14.36 11.99 19.02
CA ASN A 230 -14.42 12.92 17.90
C ASN A 230 -15.46 12.53 16.83
N VAL A 231 -15.96 11.28 16.87
CA VAL A 231 -16.89 10.79 15.85
C VAL A 231 -18.30 11.33 16.10
N THR A 232 -18.67 11.57 17.36
CA THR A 232 -20.02 12.01 17.73
C THR A 232 -20.35 13.46 17.37
N SER A 233 -19.36 14.25 16.95
CA SER A 233 -19.53 15.66 16.60
C SER A 233 -19.48 15.93 15.10
N SER A 234 -19.47 14.90 14.25
CA SER A 234 -19.32 15.05 12.80
C SER A 234 -20.12 14.01 12.01
N GLU A 235 -20.68 14.43 10.87
CA GLU A 235 -21.20 13.50 9.85
C GLU A 235 -20.08 12.67 9.19
N PHE A 236 -18.84 13.17 9.23
CA PHE A 236 -17.68 12.51 8.66
C PHE A 236 -17.15 11.47 9.64
N LEU A 237 -16.96 10.24 9.17
CA LEU A 237 -16.49 9.11 9.98
C LEU A 237 -15.22 9.47 10.77
N TYR A 238 -14.26 10.17 10.15
CA TYR A 238 -12.99 10.54 10.77
C TYR A 238 -12.90 11.99 11.26
N GLY A 239 -14.04 12.70 11.35
CA GLY A 239 -14.18 14.01 12.00
C GLY A 239 -13.42 15.20 11.41
N ASN A 240 -12.53 15.01 10.43
CA ASN A 240 -11.70 16.10 9.90
C ASN A 240 -11.57 16.07 8.36
N PRO A 241 -12.61 16.52 7.63
CA PRO A 241 -12.60 16.49 6.17
C PRO A 241 -11.62 17.47 5.51
N LYS A 242 -11.19 18.53 6.22
CA LYS A 242 -10.34 19.59 5.63
C LYS A 242 -8.84 19.32 5.83
N ASP A 243 -8.43 18.80 6.98
CA ASP A 243 -7.01 18.59 7.33
C ASP A 243 -6.69 17.18 7.87
N GLY A 244 -7.66 16.26 7.94
CA GLY A 244 -7.44 14.90 8.45
C GLY A 244 -6.38 14.12 7.67
N ASP A 245 -6.24 14.38 6.37
CA ASP A 245 -5.23 13.72 5.55
C ASP A 245 -3.81 14.12 5.98
N ARG A 246 -3.64 15.36 6.49
CA ARG A 246 -2.38 15.85 7.05
C ARG A 246 -2.04 15.14 8.35
N ALA A 247 -3.03 14.86 9.20
CA ALA A 247 -2.83 14.10 10.44
C ALA A 247 -2.32 12.68 10.12
N VAL A 248 -3.00 11.98 9.21
CA VAL A 248 -2.57 10.63 8.75
C VAL A 248 -1.18 10.69 8.12
N ARG A 249 -0.90 11.68 7.27
CA ARG A 249 0.43 11.86 6.65
C ARG A 249 1.53 12.07 7.69
N ARG A 250 1.31 12.91 8.71
CA ARG A 250 2.28 13.18 9.78
C ARG A 250 2.53 11.92 10.60
N PHE A 251 1.46 11.22 10.98
CA PHE A 251 1.56 9.96 11.72
C PHE A 251 2.38 8.92 10.94
N LEU A 252 2.04 8.70 9.67
CA LEU A 252 2.78 7.78 8.80
C LEU A 252 4.25 8.19 8.59
N ALA A 253 4.53 9.49 8.50
CA ALA A 253 5.90 9.98 8.36
C ALA A 253 6.75 9.70 9.62
N GLY A 254 6.13 9.73 10.81
CA GLY A 254 6.75 9.27 12.04
C GLY A 254 7.00 7.76 12.01
N MET A 255 5.95 6.96 11.74
CA MET A 255 6.03 5.50 11.74
C MET A 255 7.07 4.94 10.75
N VAL A 256 7.15 5.49 9.54
CA VAL A 256 8.11 5.01 8.53
C VAL A 256 9.57 5.33 8.91
N LYS A 257 9.78 6.30 9.81
CA LYS A 257 11.11 6.64 10.36
C LYS A 257 11.43 5.90 11.66
N ASP A 258 10.43 5.26 12.26
CA ASP A 258 10.60 4.48 13.48
C ASP A 258 11.57 3.32 13.24
N THR A 259 12.45 3.05 14.20
CA THR A 259 13.46 1.99 14.11
C THR A 259 12.83 0.60 14.09
N ALA A 260 11.64 0.46 14.67
CA ALA A 260 10.87 -0.78 14.67
C ALA A 260 10.13 -1.03 13.33
N PHE A 261 10.08 -0.04 12.43
CA PHE A 261 9.51 -0.21 11.09
C PHE A 261 10.44 -1.03 10.19
N LYS A 262 10.00 -2.23 9.84
CA LYS A 262 10.73 -3.20 9.03
C LYS A 262 10.61 -2.86 7.55
N LYS A 263 11.46 -1.95 7.08
CA LYS A 263 11.52 -1.56 5.67
C LYS A 263 12.19 -2.64 4.82
N ILE A 264 11.40 -3.35 4.01
CA ILE A 264 11.85 -4.48 3.17
C ILE A 264 12.45 -4.00 1.85
N LYS A 265 11.85 -2.97 1.25
CA LYS A 265 12.29 -2.46 -0.06
C LYS A 265 12.82 -1.03 0.05
N SER A 266 13.92 -0.73 -0.64
CA SER A 266 14.42 0.64 -0.76
C SER A 266 13.39 1.57 -1.42
N GLY A 267 13.55 2.88 -1.24
CA GLY A 267 12.66 3.90 -1.80
C GLY A 267 11.71 4.55 -0.78
N LYS A 268 10.99 5.57 -1.25
CA LYS A 268 10.15 6.44 -0.40
C LYS A 268 8.74 5.84 -0.23
N LEU A 269 8.19 5.97 0.98
CA LEU A 269 6.82 5.61 1.31
C LEU A 269 5.99 6.87 1.64
N GLY A 270 4.67 6.72 1.65
CA GLY A 270 3.71 7.73 2.08
C GLY A 270 2.29 7.25 1.85
N THR A 271 1.29 8.14 2.00
CA THR A 271 -0.13 7.78 1.89
C THR A 271 -0.50 7.07 0.59
N HIS A 272 0.02 7.53 -0.55
CA HIS A 272 -0.21 6.85 -1.83
C HIS A 272 0.46 5.46 -1.94
N SER A 273 1.49 5.17 -1.14
CA SER A 273 2.12 3.84 -1.12
C SER A 273 1.18 2.76 -0.64
N LEU A 274 0.27 3.10 0.29
CA LEU A 274 -0.69 2.17 0.90
C LEU A 274 -1.71 1.70 -0.12
N ARG A 275 -2.41 2.63 -0.79
CA ARG A 275 -3.31 2.32 -1.91
C ARG A 275 -2.61 1.55 -3.03
N LYS A 276 -1.39 1.94 -3.40
CA LYS A 276 -0.60 1.18 -4.40
C LYS A 276 -0.28 -0.24 -3.91
N GLY A 277 -0.03 -0.40 -2.61
CA GLY A 277 0.21 -1.69 -1.97
C GLY A 277 -1.00 -2.59 -2.07
N ALA A 278 -2.18 -2.12 -1.65
CA ALA A 278 -3.44 -2.86 -1.76
C ALA A 278 -3.72 -3.30 -3.21
N ALA A 279 -3.60 -2.39 -4.17
CA ALA A 279 -3.76 -2.71 -5.60
C ALA A 279 -2.76 -3.74 -6.12
N THR A 280 -1.50 -3.63 -5.67
CA THR A 280 -0.45 -4.58 -6.05
C THR A 280 -0.67 -5.93 -5.38
N TYR A 281 -1.22 -5.96 -4.16
CA TYR A 281 -1.49 -7.17 -3.43
C TYR A 281 -2.66 -7.94 -4.04
N ALA A 282 -3.77 -7.26 -4.37
CA ALA A 282 -4.91 -7.87 -5.05
C ALA A 282 -4.49 -8.53 -6.38
N THR A 283 -3.74 -7.81 -7.24
CA THR A 283 -3.29 -8.39 -8.52
C THR A 283 -2.31 -9.56 -8.34
N ARG A 284 -1.46 -9.52 -7.31
CA ARG A 284 -0.57 -10.64 -6.97
C ARG A 284 -1.31 -11.84 -6.37
N SER A 285 -2.51 -11.63 -5.85
CA SER A 285 -3.38 -12.66 -5.29
C SER A 285 -4.32 -13.25 -6.35
N GLY A 286 -4.11 -12.95 -7.64
CA GLY A 286 -4.89 -13.49 -8.75
C GLY A 286 -6.09 -12.65 -9.17
N ILE A 287 -6.34 -11.50 -8.54
CA ILE A 287 -7.48 -10.64 -8.89
C ILE A 287 -7.20 -9.91 -10.21
N SER A 288 -8.16 -9.98 -11.14
CA SER A 288 -8.05 -9.33 -12.44
C SER A 288 -7.94 -7.80 -12.30
N LYS A 289 -7.25 -7.16 -13.25
CA LYS A 289 -7.17 -5.69 -13.31
C LYS A 289 -8.55 -5.04 -13.41
N GLY A 290 -9.52 -5.69 -14.06
CA GLY A 290 -10.89 -5.20 -14.16
C GLY A 290 -11.56 -5.13 -12.79
N PHE A 291 -11.44 -6.17 -11.98
CA PHE A 291 -12.04 -6.25 -10.64
C PHE A 291 -11.35 -5.27 -9.69
N VAL A 292 -10.02 -5.20 -9.75
CA VAL A 292 -9.23 -4.19 -9.02
C VAL A 292 -9.64 -2.75 -9.38
N ASN A 293 -9.93 -2.48 -10.66
CA ASN A 293 -10.40 -1.17 -11.08
C ASN A 293 -11.80 -0.89 -10.53
N ARG A 294 -12.72 -1.87 -10.51
CA ARG A 294 -14.06 -1.68 -9.90
C ARG A 294 -13.95 -1.34 -8.41
N CYS A 295 -13.12 -2.06 -7.66
CA CYS A 295 -12.93 -1.80 -6.23
C CYS A 295 -12.24 -0.43 -5.97
N GLY A 296 -11.09 -0.17 -6.59
CA GLY A 296 -10.28 1.00 -6.24
C GLY A 296 -10.48 2.24 -7.13
N ARG A 297 -11.12 2.12 -8.30
CA ARG A 297 -11.22 3.18 -9.30
C ARG A 297 -12.64 3.28 -9.83
N TRP A 298 -13.42 4.03 -9.06
CA TRP A 298 -14.85 4.26 -9.23
C TRP A 298 -15.23 4.74 -10.67
N ARG A 299 -14.41 5.60 -11.32
CA ARG A 299 -14.64 5.98 -12.73
C ARG A 299 -14.04 4.99 -13.74
N THR A 300 -14.88 4.35 -14.54
CA THR A 300 -14.52 3.55 -15.72
C THR A 300 -14.75 4.32 -17.03
N ARG A 301 -14.05 3.94 -18.12
CA ARG A 301 -14.42 4.39 -19.47
C ARG A 301 -15.66 3.59 -19.86
N LYS A 302 -16.79 4.27 -20.02
CA LYS A 302 -18.08 3.63 -20.29
C LYS A 302 -18.14 3.16 -21.75
N GLY A 303 -18.35 1.87 -21.95
CA GLY A 303 -18.94 1.36 -23.18
C GLY A 303 -20.44 1.68 -23.21
N VAL A 304 -21.09 1.57 -24.38
CA VAL A 304 -22.53 1.86 -24.52
C VAL A 304 -23.36 0.97 -23.58
N VAL A 305 -22.99 -0.29 -23.43
CA VAL A 305 -23.70 -1.26 -22.59
C VAL A 305 -23.60 -0.95 -21.09
N ASP A 306 -22.54 -0.28 -20.63
CA ASP A 306 -22.34 0.09 -19.21
C ASP A 306 -23.41 1.09 -18.71
N VAL A 307 -24.15 1.73 -19.61
CA VAL A 307 -25.30 2.58 -19.27
C VAL A 307 -26.50 1.74 -18.79
N TYR A 308 -26.65 0.53 -19.32
CA TYR A 308 -27.81 -0.33 -19.07
C TYR A 308 -27.57 -1.39 -18.01
N ILE A 309 -26.33 -1.85 -17.83
CA ILE A 309 -25.99 -2.82 -16.78
C ILE A 309 -25.84 -2.11 -15.44
N ASP A 310 -26.35 -2.72 -14.38
CA ASP A 310 -26.08 -2.28 -13.00
C ASP A 310 -24.56 -2.14 -12.76
N ASN A 311 -24.14 -1.00 -12.21
CA ASN A 311 -22.73 -0.77 -11.91
C ASN A 311 -22.25 -1.65 -10.75
N THR A 312 -23.18 -2.07 -9.88
CA THR A 312 -22.93 -2.94 -8.73
C THR A 312 -22.82 -4.38 -9.22
N GLN A 313 -21.63 -4.95 -9.10
CA GLN A 313 -21.35 -6.34 -9.44
C GLN A 313 -20.84 -7.06 -8.18
N PRO A 314 -21.76 -7.71 -7.42
CA PRO A 314 -21.45 -8.30 -6.13
C PRO A 314 -20.30 -9.31 -6.13
N TYR A 315 -20.19 -10.17 -7.15
CA TYR A 315 -19.14 -11.19 -7.18
C TYR A 315 -17.73 -10.63 -7.41
N PRO A 316 -17.47 -9.84 -8.47
CA PRO A 316 -16.17 -9.21 -8.67
C PRO A 316 -15.67 -8.38 -7.48
N ASP A 317 -16.59 -7.67 -6.83
CA ASP A 317 -16.28 -6.86 -5.66
C ASP A 317 -15.96 -7.75 -4.44
N SER A 318 -16.85 -8.68 -4.10
CA SER A 318 -16.67 -9.59 -2.95
C SER A 318 -15.41 -10.43 -3.06
N LEU A 319 -15.07 -10.91 -4.26
CA LEU A 319 -13.84 -11.67 -4.49
C LEU A 319 -12.60 -10.80 -4.23
N THR A 320 -12.65 -9.52 -4.63
CA THR A 320 -11.58 -8.56 -4.39
C THR A 320 -11.47 -8.21 -2.91
N ALA A 321 -12.59 -7.91 -2.25
CA ALA A 321 -12.68 -7.61 -0.83
C ALA A 321 -12.14 -8.77 0.03
N ALA A 322 -12.58 -10.00 -0.27
CA ALA A 322 -12.11 -11.23 0.36
C ALA A 322 -10.60 -11.42 0.18
N SER A 323 -10.06 -11.22 -1.02
CA SER A 323 -8.61 -11.31 -1.24
C SER A 323 -7.84 -10.26 -0.43
N LEU A 324 -8.37 -9.04 -0.31
CA LEU A 324 -7.75 -7.95 0.44
C LEU A 324 -7.77 -8.16 1.96
N THR A 325 -8.43 -9.19 2.47
CA THR A 325 -8.38 -9.59 3.91
C THR A 325 -7.09 -10.29 4.31
N GLY A 326 -6.18 -10.55 3.36
CA GLY A 326 -4.86 -11.12 3.63
C GLY A 326 -4.82 -12.64 3.50
N PRO A 327 -3.65 -13.26 3.76
CA PRO A 327 -3.45 -14.69 3.55
C PRO A 327 -4.23 -15.57 4.53
N ALA A 328 -4.61 -15.03 5.69
CA ALA A 328 -5.44 -15.73 6.67
C ALA A 328 -6.89 -15.92 6.20
N GLY A 329 -7.30 -15.20 5.15
CA GLY A 329 -8.63 -15.30 4.57
C GLY A 329 -9.68 -14.44 5.25
N PRO A 330 -10.86 -14.32 4.61
CA PRO A 330 -11.96 -13.53 5.13
C PRO A 330 -12.75 -14.34 6.17
N CYS A 331 -13.50 -13.64 7.03
CA CYS A 331 -14.37 -14.30 8.00
C CYS A 331 -15.69 -13.57 8.21
N LEU A 332 -16.70 -14.36 8.57
CA LEU A 332 -17.97 -13.89 9.11
C LEU A 332 -17.95 -14.06 10.63
N TYR A 333 -18.34 -13.01 11.36
CA TYR A 333 -18.55 -13.10 12.80
C TYR A 333 -19.99 -13.55 13.04
N THR A 334 -20.17 -14.64 13.77
CA THR A 334 -21.49 -15.21 14.09
C THR A 334 -21.57 -15.55 15.57
N THR A 335 -22.75 -15.39 16.17
CA THR A 335 -22.98 -15.87 17.53
C THR A 335 -23.05 -17.40 17.55
N LYS A 336 -22.51 -18.01 18.60
CA LYS A 336 -22.67 -19.44 18.84
C LYS A 336 -24.10 -19.72 19.28
N THR A 337 -24.64 -20.87 18.86
CA THR A 337 -25.95 -21.36 19.31
C THR A 337 -25.90 -21.72 20.81
N GLY A 338 -27.01 -21.51 21.52
CA GLY A 338 -27.13 -21.89 22.93
C GLY A 338 -26.64 -20.88 23.96
N ILE A 339 -26.20 -19.68 23.54
CA ILE A 339 -25.78 -18.60 24.45
C ILE A 339 -26.87 -17.52 24.48
N SER A 340 -27.78 -17.62 25.46
CA SER A 340 -28.96 -16.75 25.57
C SER A 340 -28.66 -15.34 26.08
N CYS A 341 -27.53 -15.15 26.79
CA CYS A 341 -27.16 -13.84 27.35
C CYS A 341 -26.74 -12.80 26.30
N VAL A 342 -26.41 -13.22 25.08
CA VAL A 342 -26.00 -12.34 23.98
C VAL A 342 -27.17 -12.12 23.04
N THR A 343 -28.01 -11.14 23.35
CA THR A 343 -29.12 -10.73 22.47
C THR A 343 -28.68 -9.59 21.54
N PRO A 344 -29.35 -9.39 20.38
CA PRO A 344 -29.09 -8.25 19.50
C PRO A 344 -29.19 -6.90 20.24
N GLN A 345 -30.17 -6.74 21.12
CA GLN A 345 -30.35 -5.54 21.92
C GLN A 345 -29.16 -5.31 22.88
N TRP A 346 -28.74 -6.37 23.57
CA TRP A 346 -27.58 -6.30 24.47
C TRP A 346 -26.29 -5.94 23.71
N LEU A 347 -26.09 -6.51 22.52
CA LEU A 347 -24.94 -6.19 21.66
C LEU A 347 -24.87 -4.69 21.34
N VAL A 348 -25.98 -4.11 20.89
CA VAL A 348 -26.00 -2.71 20.46
C VAL A 348 -25.95 -1.72 21.63
N ASP A 349 -26.54 -2.06 22.78
CA ASP A 349 -26.61 -1.18 23.95
C ASP A 349 -25.35 -1.25 24.82
N GLN A 350 -24.79 -2.45 25.01
CA GLN A 350 -23.69 -2.67 25.97
C GLN A 350 -22.32 -2.73 25.30
N VAL A 351 -22.22 -3.36 24.11
CA VAL A 351 -20.94 -3.56 23.42
C VAL A 351 -20.60 -2.38 22.53
N VAL A 352 -21.56 -1.89 21.74
CA VAL A 352 -21.33 -0.81 20.77
C VAL A 352 -22.34 0.36 20.79
N PRO A 353 -22.61 0.97 21.96
CA PRO A 353 -23.60 2.06 22.08
C PRO A 353 -23.33 3.25 21.16
N THR A 354 -22.07 3.66 20.99
CA THR A 354 -21.71 4.77 20.10
C THR A 354 -21.96 4.45 18.62
N VAL A 355 -21.80 3.21 18.18
CA VAL A 355 -22.11 2.82 16.79
C VAL A 355 -23.62 2.85 16.59
N LYS A 356 -24.40 2.32 17.55
CA LYS A 356 -25.86 2.38 17.53
C LYS A 356 -26.35 3.82 17.35
N GLN A 357 -25.86 4.74 18.18
CA GLN A 357 -26.22 6.15 18.12
C GLN A 357 -25.93 6.79 16.75
N LEU A 358 -24.84 6.38 16.08
CA LEU A 358 -24.34 7.04 14.88
C LEU A 358 -24.77 6.38 13.56
N MET A 359 -25.03 5.07 13.57
CA MET A 359 -25.21 4.24 12.37
C MET A 359 -26.44 3.32 12.45
N GLY A 360 -27.19 3.35 13.56
CA GLY A 360 -28.37 2.55 13.78
C GLY A 360 -28.09 1.09 14.17
N ASP A 361 -29.16 0.40 14.57
CA ASP A 361 -29.09 -0.92 15.20
C ASP A 361 -28.51 -2.00 14.28
N SER A 362 -28.90 -2.03 12.99
CA SER A 362 -28.45 -3.08 12.06
C SER A 362 -26.93 -3.07 11.82
N ILE A 363 -26.34 -1.88 11.62
CA ILE A 363 -24.89 -1.74 11.47
C ILE A 363 -24.19 -2.00 12.81
N ALA A 364 -24.78 -1.53 13.91
CA ALA A 364 -24.27 -1.78 15.25
C ALA A 364 -24.21 -3.27 15.58
N THR A 365 -25.24 -4.07 15.29
CA THR A 365 -25.22 -5.53 15.51
C THR A 365 -24.05 -6.17 14.76
N THR A 366 -23.82 -5.77 13.51
CA THR A 366 -22.71 -6.29 12.69
C THR A 366 -21.34 -5.96 13.30
N LEU A 367 -21.14 -4.71 13.74
CA LEU A 367 -19.88 -4.24 14.32
C LEU A 367 -19.67 -4.66 15.78
N ALA A 368 -20.73 -5.04 16.50
CA ALA A 368 -20.67 -5.55 17.87
C ALA A 368 -19.94 -6.89 17.95
N LEU A 369 -20.21 -7.80 17.00
CA LEU A 369 -19.66 -9.16 17.04
C LEU A 369 -18.13 -9.21 16.95
N PRO A 370 -17.45 -8.51 16.01
CA PRO A 370 -15.99 -8.42 16.01
C PRO A 370 -15.42 -7.89 17.32
N LEU A 371 -16.09 -6.91 17.93
CA LEU A 371 -15.61 -6.25 19.15
C LEU A 371 -15.77 -7.15 20.38
N LEU A 372 -16.91 -7.83 20.51
CA LEU A 372 -17.16 -8.82 21.54
C LEU A 372 -16.19 -9.99 21.42
N TRP A 373 -16.01 -10.53 20.21
CA TRP A 373 -15.04 -11.58 19.92
C TRP A 373 -13.65 -11.18 20.41
N ALA A 374 -13.19 -9.99 20.04
CA ALA A 374 -11.85 -9.50 20.39
C ALA A 374 -11.66 -9.23 21.89
N ALA A 375 -12.74 -8.94 22.63
CA ALA A 375 -12.68 -8.72 24.08
C ALA A 375 -12.47 -10.04 24.84
N LEU A 376 -13.09 -11.11 24.38
CA LEU A 376 -13.08 -12.45 24.99
C LEU A 376 -11.99 -13.37 24.44
N GLU A 377 -11.27 -12.93 23.41
CA GLU A 377 -10.16 -13.70 22.85
C GLU A 377 -8.98 -13.76 23.85
N PRO A 378 -8.39 -14.95 24.08
CA PRO A 378 -7.25 -15.10 24.98
C PRO A 378 -6.06 -14.24 24.54
N PRO A 379 -5.42 -13.51 25.48
CA PRO A 379 -4.28 -12.65 25.14
C PRO A 379 -3.10 -13.45 24.57
N ASP A 380 -2.90 -14.69 25.01
CA ASP A 380 -1.77 -15.53 24.61
C ASP A 380 -1.80 -15.92 23.11
N ASN A 381 -2.96 -15.84 22.47
CA ASN A 381 -3.11 -16.11 21.04
C ASN A 381 -2.44 -15.02 20.17
N TYR A 382 -2.14 -13.84 20.73
CA TYR A 382 -1.60 -12.71 19.98
C TYR A 382 -0.48 -11.99 20.74
N GLN A 383 0.62 -11.71 20.04
CA GLN A 383 1.75 -10.93 20.57
C GLN A 383 1.44 -9.42 20.73
N TYR A 384 0.18 -9.00 20.59
CA TYR A 384 -0.26 -7.61 20.61
C TYR A 384 -1.71 -7.53 21.08
N PRO A 385 -2.12 -6.40 21.71
CA PRO A 385 -3.50 -6.24 22.17
C PRO A 385 -4.48 -6.14 20.99
N LEU A 386 -5.60 -6.87 21.10
CA LEU A 386 -6.69 -6.77 20.14
C LEU A 386 -7.55 -5.52 20.36
N LEU A 387 -7.74 -5.14 21.64
CA LEU A 387 -8.47 -3.98 22.12
C LEU A 387 -7.64 -3.23 23.17
N PHE A 388 -7.90 -1.94 23.35
CA PHE A 388 -7.33 -1.19 24.47
C PHE A 388 -8.00 -1.57 25.80
N SER A 389 -7.24 -1.47 26.88
CA SER A 389 -7.57 -2.07 28.17
C SER A 389 -8.94 -1.65 28.71
N LYS A 390 -9.24 -0.36 28.69
CA LYS A 390 -10.50 0.17 29.23
C LYS A 390 -11.75 -0.31 28.46
N LEU A 391 -11.69 -0.44 27.13
CA LEU A 391 -12.82 -0.98 26.37
C LEU A 391 -12.97 -2.49 26.55
N LYS A 392 -11.85 -3.23 26.59
CA LYS A 392 -11.89 -4.67 26.89
C LYS A 392 -12.58 -4.92 28.24
N GLN A 393 -12.17 -4.20 29.28
CA GLN A 393 -12.77 -4.34 30.61
C GLN A 393 -14.26 -3.97 30.64
N LYS A 394 -14.65 -2.89 29.96
CA LYS A 394 -16.07 -2.51 29.86
C LYS A 394 -16.93 -3.63 29.25
N ILE A 395 -16.45 -4.23 28.16
CA ILE A 395 -17.18 -5.30 27.45
C ILE A 395 -17.21 -6.58 28.31
N LEU A 396 -16.09 -6.95 28.94
CA LEU A 396 -16.03 -8.12 29.83
C LEU A 396 -16.99 -7.97 31.02
N CYS A 397 -16.99 -6.82 31.71
CA CYS A 397 -17.94 -6.57 32.80
C CYS A 397 -19.40 -6.66 32.32
N ALA A 398 -19.72 -6.07 31.17
CA ALA A 398 -21.07 -6.14 30.63
C ALA A 398 -21.50 -7.58 30.28
N TYR A 399 -20.58 -8.39 29.78
CA TYR A 399 -20.84 -9.79 29.42
C TYR A 399 -21.03 -10.66 30.65
N THR A 400 -20.18 -10.51 31.66
CA THR A 400 -20.33 -11.20 32.96
C THR A 400 -21.65 -10.83 33.64
N ASN A 401 -22.01 -9.53 33.63
CA ASN A 401 -23.28 -9.06 34.21
C ASN A 401 -24.52 -9.60 33.48
N ALA A 402 -24.39 -9.95 32.20
CA ALA A 402 -25.46 -10.59 31.44
C ALA A 402 -25.55 -12.11 31.69
N GLY A 403 -24.67 -12.68 32.52
CA GLY A 403 -24.60 -14.12 32.80
C GLY A 403 -23.65 -14.89 31.86
N GLY A 404 -22.82 -14.19 31.08
CA GLY A 404 -21.77 -14.80 30.27
C GLY A 404 -20.56 -15.23 31.11
N SER A 405 -19.89 -16.31 30.70
CA SER A 405 -18.61 -16.70 31.29
C SER A 405 -17.44 -16.11 30.50
N PRO A 406 -16.50 -15.37 31.12
CA PRO A 406 -15.31 -14.83 30.45
C PRO A 406 -14.45 -15.87 29.73
N ASP A 407 -14.51 -17.13 30.15
CA ASP A 407 -13.77 -18.24 29.55
C ASP A 407 -14.42 -18.75 28.24
N LEU A 408 -15.68 -18.37 28.00
CA LEU A 408 -16.44 -18.76 26.82
C LEU A 408 -16.62 -17.57 25.89
N ASN A 409 -15.89 -17.56 24.76
CA ASN A 409 -16.13 -16.60 23.69
C ASN A 409 -17.44 -16.96 22.95
N PRO A 410 -18.48 -16.09 22.99
CA PRO A 410 -19.79 -16.37 22.42
C PRO A 410 -19.86 -16.12 20.91
N VAL A 411 -18.80 -15.53 20.34
CA VAL A 411 -18.71 -15.24 18.91
C VAL A 411 -17.67 -16.17 18.29
N VAL A 412 -18.00 -16.75 17.14
CA VAL A 412 -17.08 -17.52 16.32
C VAL A 412 -16.81 -16.80 15.00
N ARG A 413 -15.55 -16.81 14.58
CA ARG A 413 -15.13 -16.38 13.24
C ARG A 413 -15.21 -17.59 12.32
N ARG A 414 -16.14 -17.57 11.38
CA ARG A 414 -16.25 -18.61 10.36
C ARG A 414 -15.55 -18.15 9.09
N GLU A 415 -14.59 -18.94 8.63
CA GLU A 415 -13.95 -18.69 7.34
C GLU A 415 -14.95 -18.93 6.21
N PHE A 416 -14.80 -18.21 5.10
CA PHE A 416 -15.61 -18.44 3.91
C PHE A 416 -14.79 -18.23 2.64
N PHE A 417 -15.31 -18.75 1.52
CA PHE A 417 -14.82 -18.43 0.20
C PHE A 417 -15.93 -17.80 -0.65
N VAL A 418 -15.52 -16.99 -1.62
CA VAL A 418 -16.42 -16.30 -2.54
C VAL A 418 -16.57 -17.15 -3.79
N THR A 419 -17.82 -17.42 -4.17
CA THR A 419 -18.17 -18.02 -5.46
C THR A 419 -19.22 -17.16 -6.16
N GLY A 420 -19.35 -17.35 -7.46
CA GLY A 420 -20.31 -16.61 -8.25
C GLY A 420 -19.80 -16.29 -9.65
N ASP A 421 -20.65 -15.58 -10.39
CA ASP A 421 -20.32 -14.97 -11.67
C ASP A 421 -21.17 -13.72 -11.89
N GLY A 422 -20.57 -12.65 -12.39
CA GLY A 422 -21.22 -11.36 -12.61
C GLY A 422 -21.99 -10.85 -11.39
N SER A 423 -23.32 -10.89 -11.47
CA SER A 423 -24.24 -10.45 -10.41
C SER A 423 -24.61 -11.53 -9.41
N GLN A 424 -24.32 -12.81 -9.69
CA GLN A 424 -24.55 -13.90 -8.75
C GLN A 424 -23.38 -13.96 -7.76
N LEU A 425 -23.68 -13.85 -6.47
CA LEU A 425 -22.72 -13.97 -5.38
C LEU A 425 -23.17 -15.08 -4.43
N SER A 426 -22.23 -15.88 -3.94
CA SER A 426 -22.44 -16.77 -2.82
C SER A 426 -21.21 -16.82 -1.94
N LEU A 427 -21.40 -16.48 -0.66
CA LEU A 427 -20.39 -16.62 0.39
C LEU A 427 -20.56 -17.98 1.06
N VAL A 428 -19.66 -18.92 0.76
CA VAL A 428 -19.77 -20.29 1.27
C VAL A 428 -18.88 -20.44 2.50
N VAL A 429 -19.51 -20.68 3.64
CA VAL A 429 -18.85 -20.88 4.92
C VAL A 429 -18.15 -22.23 4.98
N ILE A 430 -16.94 -22.26 5.52
CA ILE A 430 -16.16 -23.47 5.76
C ILE A 430 -16.43 -23.94 7.19
N ASP A 431 -17.26 -24.98 7.34
CA ASP A 431 -17.43 -25.63 8.64
C ASP A 431 -16.27 -26.59 8.89
N SER A 432 -15.45 -26.26 9.89
CA SER A 432 -14.35 -27.10 10.36
C SER A 432 -14.85 -28.09 11.42
N SER A 433 -15.90 -28.86 11.12
CA SER A 433 -16.37 -29.91 12.03
C SER A 433 -15.78 -31.26 11.61
N GLU A 434 -14.64 -31.61 12.21
CA GLU A 434 -14.38 -33.00 12.58
C GLU A 434 -15.41 -33.38 13.67
N SER A 435 -16.52 -33.94 13.24
CA SER A 435 -17.35 -34.80 14.06
C SER A 435 -18.15 -35.70 13.13
N ALA A 436 -17.47 -36.75 12.67
CA ALA A 436 -18.15 -37.98 12.29
C ALA A 436 -18.86 -38.50 13.55
N VAL A 437 -20.11 -38.11 13.75
CA VAL A 437 -21.03 -38.84 14.61
C VAL A 437 -22.18 -39.28 13.72
N GLU A 438 -22.25 -40.60 13.57
CA GLU A 438 -23.31 -41.31 12.89
C GLU A 438 -24.68 -40.95 13.44
N GLY A 439 -25.62 -40.78 12.50
CA GLY A 439 -27.07 -40.91 12.62
C GLY A 439 -27.78 -40.64 13.95
N SER A 440 -28.65 -39.63 13.95
CA SER A 440 -30.07 -39.89 14.22
C SER A 440 -30.94 -38.83 13.55
N ASN A 441 -31.88 -39.30 12.74
CA ASN A 441 -32.94 -38.50 12.14
C ASN A 441 -33.87 -37.93 13.21
N THR A 442 -34.02 -36.61 13.27
CA THR A 442 -35.29 -35.98 13.61
C THR A 442 -35.44 -34.68 12.83
N SER A 443 -36.35 -34.75 11.87
CA SER A 443 -36.81 -33.67 11.02
C SER A 443 -37.73 -32.71 11.78
N THR A 444 -37.42 -31.42 11.74
CA THR A 444 -38.42 -30.36 11.86
C THR A 444 -38.17 -29.34 10.76
N ALA A 445 -39.01 -29.39 9.74
CA ALA A 445 -38.99 -28.53 8.57
C ALA A 445 -39.54 -27.13 8.88
N ASN A 446 -39.01 -26.14 8.17
CA ASN A 446 -39.63 -24.90 7.63
C ASN A 446 -38.47 -23.90 7.39
N THR A 447 -38.12 -23.38 6.21
CA THR A 447 -38.75 -23.31 4.89
C THR A 447 -37.64 -22.96 3.88
N GLU A 448 -37.06 -23.93 3.17
CA GLU A 448 -36.20 -23.66 2.00
C GLU A 448 -36.32 -24.81 0.98
N SER A 449 -37.19 -24.63 -0.01
CA SER A 449 -37.40 -25.59 -1.09
C SER A 449 -37.10 -24.93 -2.43
N VAL A 450 -35.85 -25.06 -2.91
CA VAL A 450 -35.48 -25.24 -4.35
C VAL A 450 -34.12 -25.96 -4.54
N CYS A 451 -33.19 -26.02 -3.58
CA CYS A 451 -31.79 -26.46 -3.87
C CYS A 451 -31.37 -27.89 -3.45
N ALA A 452 -32.28 -28.86 -3.33
CA ALA A 452 -31.93 -30.19 -2.80
C ALA A 452 -30.99 -31.04 -3.69
N ARG A 453 -30.85 -30.75 -4.99
CA ARG A 453 -30.03 -31.57 -5.93
C ARG A 453 -28.54 -31.18 -6.00
N ASN A 454 -28.11 -30.07 -5.38
CA ASN A 454 -26.71 -29.58 -5.42
C ASN A 454 -25.95 -29.67 -4.08
N SER A 455 -26.52 -30.28 -3.03
CA SER A 455 -25.90 -30.29 -1.69
C SER A 455 -24.64 -31.18 -1.58
N GLY A 456 -24.51 -32.20 -2.45
CA GLY A 456 -23.33 -33.07 -2.51
C GLY A 456 -22.10 -32.33 -3.06
N ALA A 457 -22.25 -31.74 -4.25
CA ALA A 457 -21.19 -30.93 -4.87
C ALA A 457 -20.79 -29.72 -4.02
N ARG A 458 -21.73 -29.04 -3.34
CA ARG A 458 -21.39 -27.94 -2.41
C ARG A 458 -20.62 -28.39 -1.19
N ARG A 459 -20.91 -29.57 -0.63
CA ARG A 459 -20.17 -30.15 0.50
C ARG A 459 -18.77 -30.60 0.08
N GLU A 460 -18.64 -31.26 -1.06
CA GLU A 460 -17.35 -31.65 -1.63
C GLU A 460 -16.49 -30.42 -1.98
N PHE A 461 -17.11 -29.37 -2.53
CA PHE A 461 -16.44 -28.11 -2.83
C PHE A 461 -16.01 -27.37 -1.56
N ALA A 462 -16.87 -27.32 -0.54
CA ALA A 462 -16.52 -26.76 0.77
C ALA A 462 -15.42 -27.57 1.48
N ALA A 463 -15.41 -28.90 1.35
CA ALA A 463 -14.35 -29.76 1.87
C ALA A 463 -13.01 -29.53 1.15
N LEU A 464 -13.03 -29.43 -0.19
CA LEU A 464 -11.85 -29.11 -0.99
C LEU A 464 -11.31 -27.71 -0.67
N HIS A 465 -12.19 -26.72 -0.52
CA HIS A 465 -11.80 -25.39 -0.11
C HIS A 465 -11.34 -25.31 1.35
N SER A 466 -11.89 -26.14 2.25
CA SER A 466 -11.39 -26.32 3.61
C SER A 466 -9.95 -26.84 3.62
N GLN A 467 -9.65 -27.83 2.78
CA GLN A 467 -8.29 -28.34 2.59
C GLN A 467 -7.35 -27.28 1.99
N ILE A 468 -7.82 -26.49 1.01
CA ILE A 468 -7.05 -25.36 0.45
C ILE A 468 -6.82 -24.27 1.50
N ALA A 469 -7.81 -23.97 2.33
CA ALA A 469 -7.70 -22.99 3.42
C ALA A 469 -6.71 -23.43 4.50
N ALA A 470 -6.79 -24.70 4.92
CA ALA A 470 -5.79 -25.32 5.80
C ALA A 470 -4.39 -25.28 5.16
N GLY A 471 -4.28 -25.59 3.87
CA GLY A 471 -3.05 -25.47 3.09
C GLY A 471 -2.51 -24.03 3.01
N ARG A 472 -3.39 -23.02 2.91
CA ARG A 472 -3.00 -21.60 2.93
C ARG A 472 -2.47 -21.16 4.29
N ARG A 473 -3.09 -21.61 5.39
CA ARG A 473 -2.59 -21.37 6.76
C ARG A 473 -1.20 -21.96 6.95
N LEU A 474 -1.03 -23.23 6.58
CA LEU A 474 0.26 -23.91 6.62
C LEU A 474 1.30 -23.21 5.74
N MET A 475 0.92 -22.82 4.52
CA MET A 475 1.82 -22.10 3.61
C MET A 475 2.23 -20.73 4.16
N ALA A 476 1.34 -20.02 4.85
CA ALA A 476 1.66 -18.75 5.50
C ALA A 476 2.65 -18.95 6.66
N GLU A 477 2.48 -20.00 7.47
CA GLU A 477 3.39 -20.38 8.54
C GLU A 477 4.77 -20.78 7.99
N VAL A 478 4.80 -21.67 6.99
CA VAL A 478 6.03 -22.10 6.31
C VAL A 478 6.73 -20.91 5.64
N MET A 479 6.01 -20.01 5.00
CA MET A 479 6.60 -18.80 4.42
C MET A 479 7.23 -17.90 5.49
N ASN A 480 6.59 -17.76 6.65
CA ASN A 480 7.16 -17.01 7.79
C ASN A 480 8.42 -17.68 8.35
N GLU A 481 8.50 -19.02 8.34
CA GLU A 481 9.69 -19.79 8.73
C GLU A 481 10.80 -19.70 7.69
N VAL A 482 10.50 -19.86 6.41
CA VAL A 482 11.46 -19.68 5.30
C VAL A 482 12.05 -18.26 5.33
N GLN A 483 11.23 -17.25 5.63
CA GLN A 483 11.71 -15.88 5.81
C GLN A 483 12.56 -15.71 7.08
N ARG A 484 12.29 -16.44 8.16
CA ARG A 484 13.19 -16.52 9.33
C ARG A 484 14.53 -17.15 8.94
N ALA A 485 14.52 -18.34 8.35
CA ALA A 485 15.72 -19.04 7.90
C ALA A 485 16.56 -18.20 6.93
N ARG A 486 15.92 -17.48 6.00
CA ARG A 486 16.61 -16.57 5.08
C ARG A 486 17.27 -15.38 5.80
N ARG A 487 16.64 -14.84 6.85
CA ARG A 487 17.22 -13.78 7.69
C ARG A 487 18.42 -14.30 8.49
N ASP A 488 18.32 -15.51 9.02
CA ASP A 488 19.40 -16.14 9.79
C ASP A 488 20.59 -16.44 8.88
N SER A 489 20.35 -17.03 7.71
CA SER A 489 21.38 -17.27 6.69
C SER A 489 22.06 -15.98 6.22
N GLN A 490 21.28 -14.90 5.99
CA GLN A 490 21.84 -13.61 5.60
C GLN A 490 22.67 -12.97 6.72
N ARG A 491 22.25 -13.13 7.98
CA ARG A 491 23.00 -12.67 9.16
C ARG A 491 24.33 -13.42 9.30
N ASP A 492 24.33 -14.73 9.10
CA ASP A 492 25.54 -15.54 9.17
C ASP A 492 26.50 -15.22 8.02
N MET A 493 25.99 -15.02 6.80
CA MET A 493 26.81 -14.55 5.68
C MET A 493 27.47 -13.20 5.95
N GLN A 494 26.77 -12.27 6.62
CA GLN A 494 27.33 -11.00 7.04
C GLN A 494 28.41 -11.15 8.11
N LYS A 495 28.24 -12.06 9.08
CA LYS A 495 29.29 -12.41 10.06
C LYS A 495 30.51 -12.98 9.36
N THR A 496 30.33 -13.92 8.43
CA THR A 496 31.42 -14.54 7.66
C THR A 496 32.15 -13.49 6.81
N GLN A 497 31.43 -12.58 6.15
CA GLN A 497 32.04 -11.45 5.43
C GLN A 497 32.82 -10.51 6.36
N ALA A 498 32.32 -10.24 7.57
CA ALA A 498 33.02 -9.43 8.55
C ALA A 498 34.31 -10.10 9.06
N ILE A 499 34.27 -11.42 9.26
CA ILE A 499 35.44 -12.23 9.62
C ILE A 499 36.46 -12.23 8.47
N LEU A 500 36.04 -12.49 7.24
CA LEU A 500 36.90 -12.45 6.05
C LEU A 500 37.54 -11.08 5.84
N ARG A 501 36.78 -9.99 6.04
CA ARG A 501 37.33 -8.63 5.99
C ARG A 501 38.35 -8.37 7.10
N ARG A 502 38.13 -8.91 8.30
CA ARG A 502 39.13 -8.84 9.39
C ARG A 502 40.39 -9.66 9.09
N LEU A 503 40.26 -10.83 8.46
CA LEU A 503 41.38 -11.66 8.04
C LEU A 503 42.17 -10.97 6.92
N ALA A 504 41.49 -10.37 5.93
CA ALA A 504 42.10 -9.62 4.84
C ALA A 504 42.78 -8.31 5.30
N MET A 505 42.36 -7.76 6.45
CA MET A 505 42.92 -6.54 7.05
C MET A 505 44.03 -6.81 8.07
N LYS A 506 44.41 -8.07 8.32
CA LYS A 506 45.62 -8.38 9.10
C LYS A 506 46.84 -8.21 8.19
N PRO A 507 47.79 -7.32 8.52
CA PRO A 507 49.11 -7.33 7.89
C PRO A 507 49.75 -8.69 8.15
N GLY A 508 50.37 -9.27 7.13
CA GLY A 508 51.03 -10.58 7.22
C GLY A 508 52.03 -10.60 8.38
N LEU A 509 51.67 -11.33 9.44
CA LEU A 509 52.64 -11.82 10.40
C LEU A 509 53.32 -13.01 9.73
N ASN A 510 54.58 -12.80 9.34
CA ASN A 510 55.52 -13.89 9.14
C ASN A 510 55.43 -14.81 10.34
N ARG A 511 54.87 -16.00 10.14
CA ARG A 511 55.00 -17.09 11.08
C ARG A 511 55.88 -18.12 10.42
N GLU A 512 57.12 -18.13 10.91
CA GLU A 512 58.17 -19.09 10.62
C GLU A 512 57.59 -20.50 10.55
N ALA A 513 57.87 -21.17 9.43
CA ALA A 513 57.61 -22.58 9.27
C ALA A 513 58.58 -23.33 10.17
N ILE A 514 58.04 -23.94 11.24
CA ILE A 514 58.70 -25.03 11.94
C ILE A 514 58.74 -26.20 10.96
N THR A 515 59.95 -26.57 10.56
CA THR A 515 60.29 -27.75 9.77
C THR A 515 60.07 -29.02 10.60
N SER A 516 59.34 -29.99 10.04
CA SER A 516 59.44 -31.40 10.42
C SER A 516 59.54 -32.25 9.15
N ASP A 517 60.79 -32.61 8.87
CA ASP A 517 61.33 -33.84 8.27
C ASP A 517 60.88 -34.42 6.92
N ASP A 518 61.97 -34.81 6.23
CA ASP A 518 62.19 -35.91 5.30
C ASP A 518 61.71 -35.82 3.85
N HIS A 519 62.66 -35.51 2.95
CA HIS A 519 63.14 -36.48 1.96
C HIS A 519 64.49 -36.05 1.36
N PRO A 520 65.51 -36.95 1.27
CA PRO A 520 66.73 -36.67 0.54
C PRO A 520 66.67 -37.24 -0.89
N GLU A 521 67.18 -36.48 -1.87
CA GLU A 521 68.34 -36.88 -2.70
C GLU A 521 68.63 -35.91 -3.87
N ASN A 522 69.89 -35.45 -3.91
CA ASN A 522 70.80 -35.23 -5.05
C ASN A 522 70.53 -34.18 -6.17
N SER A 523 71.16 -32.99 -5.98
CA SER A 523 72.24 -32.32 -6.78
C SER A 523 72.22 -32.28 -8.34
N PRO A 524 73.02 -31.40 -9.01
CA PRO A 524 73.14 -29.92 -8.89
C PRO A 524 73.29 -29.20 -10.28
N ASN A 525 73.03 -27.88 -10.39
CA ASN A 525 73.91 -26.88 -11.03
C ASN A 525 73.28 -25.52 -11.43
N ALA A 526 74.13 -24.50 -11.26
CA ALA A 526 74.26 -23.24 -11.99
C ALA A 526 73.32 -22.05 -11.66
N SER A 527 73.95 -21.07 -11.02
CA SER A 527 73.52 -19.72 -10.67
C SER A 527 73.59 -18.74 -11.87
N ALA A 528 72.57 -17.88 -12.01
CA ALA A 528 72.68 -16.57 -12.67
C ALA A 528 71.60 -15.59 -12.16
N PRO A 529 71.92 -14.30 -11.93
CA PRO A 529 71.02 -13.32 -11.31
C PRO A 529 69.98 -12.79 -12.32
N GLN A 530 68.73 -12.63 -11.87
CA GLN A 530 67.63 -12.10 -12.68
C GLN A 530 67.86 -10.63 -13.07
N ARG A 531 68.03 -10.38 -14.37
CA ARG A 531 67.86 -9.07 -15.00
C ARG A 531 66.43 -8.55 -14.76
N GLY A 532 66.31 -7.28 -14.38
CA GLY A 532 65.04 -6.58 -14.17
C GLY A 532 64.11 -6.71 -15.38
N ARG A 533 62.92 -7.29 -15.15
CA ARG A 533 61.87 -7.42 -16.16
C ARG A 533 61.06 -6.13 -16.23
N VAL A 534 61.06 -5.49 -17.38
CA VAL A 534 60.22 -4.33 -17.72
C VAL A 534 58.80 -4.83 -18.01
N ALA A 535 57.78 -4.14 -17.47
CA ALA A 535 56.37 -4.48 -17.70
C ALA A 535 56.03 -4.45 -19.20
N ARG A 536 55.37 -5.51 -19.69
CA ARG A 536 54.91 -5.64 -21.09
C ARG A 536 53.51 -6.26 -21.12
N LEU A 537 52.63 -5.73 -21.97
CA LEU A 537 51.36 -6.36 -22.33
C LEU A 537 51.59 -7.52 -23.32
N SER A 538 50.66 -8.46 -23.39
CA SER A 538 50.71 -9.55 -24.35
C SER A 538 50.59 -9.01 -25.79
N LYS A 539 51.38 -9.56 -26.72
CA LYS A 539 51.41 -9.07 -28.12
C LYS A 539 50.14 -9.42 -28.91
N ARG A 540 49.32 -10.37 -28.43
CA ARG A 540 48.12 -10.90 -29.11
C ARG A 540 47.10 -11.39 -28.06
N PRO A 541 46.34 -10.49 -27.40
CA PRO A 541 45.27 -10.89 -26.50
C PRO A 541 44.16 -11.58 -27.29
N LYS A 542 43.53 -12.62 -26.73
CA LYS A 542 42.48 -13.38 -27.44
C LYS A 542 41.18 -12.59 -27.55
N ASP A 543 40.93 -11.72 -26.59
CA ASP A 543 39.79 -10.81 -26.58
C ASP A 543 40.09 -9.49 -25.83
N LEU A 544 39.16 -8.54 -25.96
CA LEU A 544 39.22 -7.23 -25.30
C LEU A 544 39.17 -7.33 -23.77
N PHE A 545 38.63 -8.40 -23.22
CA PHE A 545 38.52 -8.60 -21.77
C PHE A 545 39.88 -8.96 -21.18
N GLU A 546 40.63 -9.86 -21.81
CA GLU A 546 42.01 -10.19 -21.45
C GLU A 546 42.92 -8.96 -21.53
N LEU A 547 42.84 -8.17 -22.61
CA LEU A 547 43.64 -6.94 -22.75
C LEU A 547 43.34 -5.92 -21.64
N TRP A 548 42.06 -5.75 -21.30
CA TRP A 548 41.66 -4.83 -20.22
C TRP A 548 42.11 -5.32 -18.85
N HIS A 549 42.07 -6.63 -18.63
CA HIS A 549 42.55 -7.25 -17.40
C HIS A 549 44.07 -7.09 -17.24
N GLU A 550 44.84 -7.32 -18.31
CA GLU A 550 46.30 -7.09 -18.34
C GLU A 550 46.66 -5.63 -18.11
N TYR A 551 45.86 -4.68 -18.62
CA TYR A 551 46.06 -3.25 -18.36
C TYR A 551 45.81 -2.89 -16.89
N GLN A 552 44.77 -3.45 -16.26
CA GLN A 552 44.45 -3.13 -14.85
C GLN A 552 45.41 -3.77 -13.86
N PHE A 553 45.82 -5.01 -14.10
CA PHE A 553 46.51 -5.85 -13.10
C PHE A 553 47.95 -6.20 -13.49
N GLY A 554 48.36 -5.93 -14.72
CA GLY A 554 49.67 -6.32 -15.24
C GLY A 554 49.74 -7.79 -15.66
N CYS A 555 50.74 -8.12 -16.47
CA CYS A 555 50.98 -9.49 -16.90
C CYS A 555 52.08 -10.10 -16.00
N GLY A 556 51.77 -11.21 -15.31
CA GLY A 556 52.74 -11.87 -14.41
C GLY A 556 53.12 -11.06 -13.16
N GLY A 557 52.21 -10.22 -12.65
CA GLY A 557 52.42 -9.45 -11.40
C GLY A 557 53.16 -8.12 -11.56
N LEU A 558 53.44 -7.69 -12.80
CA LEU A 558 54.11 -6.41 -13.08
C LEU A 558 53.16 -5.49 -13.86
N LYS A 559 52.72 -4.40 -13.21
CA LYS A 559 51.78 -3.41 -13.76
C LYS A 559 52.54 -2.39 -14.64
N PRO A 560 52.12 -2.12 -15.90
CA PRO A 560 52.61 -0.97 -16.65
C PRO A 560 52.11 0.33 -15.98
N ALA A 561 52.98 1.33 -15.84
CA ALA A 561 52.65 2.61 -15.22
C ALA A 561 51.56 3.38 -15.98
#